data_AF-A0A149R257-F1
#
_entry.id   AF-A0A149R257-F1
#
_cell.length_a   1.000
_cell.length_b   1.000
_cell.length_c   1.000
_cell.angle_alpha   90.00
_cell.angle_beta   90.00
_cell.angle_gamma   90.00
#
_symmetry.space_group_name_H-M   'P 1'
#
loop_
_entity.id
_entity.type
_entity.pdbx_description
1 polymer ?
#
loop_
_entity_poly.entity_id
_entity_poly.type
_entity_poly.pdbx_seq_one_letter_code
_entity_poly.pdbx_strand_id
1 'polypeptide(L)'
;RPNNGWYNGRFLYVNSKAYISLEQFTVTLFQLYPTLYLHKRTRGVEYMFSLLMSRVFEHIAAGDEQRAGLTHNHPLVRFFQNPDNLENALLLDDSLFWGTLHLFQEANDPNIQTVANRIASRNFYPMHDVWKLTEEVAADNTVMKGINAGRRMKILNEVCVQVVNDLREKKDIWGEACYYDTYPRHLYKPSTTEGGHPQQINVEVGGKIIDIASISPIVASAARFSIHRIYYDDAKDGLGNRLEAAIRDRVKVRLDEQLKNGVHG
;
A
#
# COMPACT_ATOMS: atom_id res chain seq x y z
N ARG A 1 10.55 4.84 -53.12
CA ARG A 1 9.59 4.25 -52.15
C ARG A 1 10.34 4.11 -50.84
N PRO A 2 10.03 4.85 -49.76
CA PRO A 2 10.76 4.71 -48.50
C PRO A 2 10.35 3.41 -47.80
N ASN A 3 11.33 2.76 -47.19
CA ASN A 3 11.22 1.55 -46.38
C ASN A 3 10.14 1.67 -45.29
N ASN A 4 9.02 0.98 -45.46
CA ASN A 4 8.15 0.64 -44.33
C ASN A 4 8.80 -0.53 -43.58
N GLY A 5 9.74 -0.19 -42.71
CA GLY A 5 10.30 -1.11 -41.74
C GLY A 5 9.20 -1.51 -40.77
N TRP A 6 8.75 -2.76 -40.87
CA TRP A 6 7.96 -3.40 -39.84
C TRP A 6 8.80 -3.36 -38.56
N TYR A 7 8.36 -2.56 -37.59
CA TYR A 7 8.90 -2.63 -36.23
C TYR A 7 8.66 -4.06 -35.75
N ASN A 8 9.69 -4.91 -35.80
CA ASN A 8 9.74 -6.20 -35.10
C ASN A 8 9.08 -6.00 -33.74
N GLY A 9 8.03 -6.75 -33.39
CA GLY A 9 7.09 -6.54 -32.28
C GLY A 9 7.70 -6.36 -30.89
N ARG A 10 8.50 -5.30 -30.73
CA ARG A 10 9.28 -4.93 -29.55
C ARG A 10 8.38 -4.24 -28.53
N PHE A 11 7.34 -3.55 -28.99
CA PHE A 11 6.37 -2.85 -28.16
C PHE A 11 5.05 -2.68 -28.93
N LEU A 12 3.97 -2.44 -28.18
CA LEU A 12 2.66 -2.10 -28.71
C LEU A 12 2.52 -0.58 -28.76
N TYR A 13 1.86 -0.06 -29.79
CA TYR A 13 1.50 1.35 -29.91
C TYR A 13 0.05 1.49 -30.36
N VAL A 14 -0.55 2.64 -30.05
CA VAL A 14 -1.88 3.00 -30.55
C VAL A 14 -1.80 4.24 -31.44
N ASN A 15 -2.76 4.38 -32.35
CA ASN A 15 -2.89 5.58 -33.15
C ASN A 15 -3.38 6.77 -32.28
N SER A 16 -2.93 7.98 -32.58
CA SER A 16 -3.34 9.21 -31.87
C SER A 16 -4.85 9.43 -31.75
N LYS A 17 -5.66 8.86 -32.65
CA LYS A 17 -7.13 8.91 -32.55
C LYS A 17 -7.68 8.23 -31.28
N ALA A 18 -6.95 7.28 -30.69
CA ALA A 18 -7.34 6.59 -29.46
C ALA A 18 -6.89 7.30 -28.17
N TYR A 19 -6.30 8.49 -28.30
CA TYR A 19 -5.71 9.23 -27.18
C TYR A 19 -6.68 9.45 -26.01
N ILE A 20 -7.92 9.88 -26.28
CA ILE A 20 -8.92 10.13 -25.23
C ILE A 20 -9.21 8.85 -24.43
N SER A 21 -9.27 7.70 -25.10
CA SER A 21 -9.49 6.40 -24.44
C SER A 21 -8.33 6.02 -23.52
N LEU A 22 -7.08 6.36 -23.90
CA LEU A 22 -5.91 6.11 -23.04
C LEU A 22 -5.85 7.06 -21.84
N GLU A 23 -6.26 8.32 -21.99
CA GLU A 23 -6.44 9.22 -20.85
C GLU A 23 -7.49 8.68 -19.88
N GLN A 24 -8.65 8.28 -20.40
CA GLN A 24 -9.71 7.70 -19.60
C GLN A 24 -9.25 6.43 -18.88
N PHE A 25 -8.54 5.53 -19.56
CA PHE A 25 -7.92 4.36 -18.93
C PHE A 25 -7.03 4.74 -17.74
N THR A 26 -6.18 5.76 -17.90
CA THR A 26 -5.27 6.22 -16.84
C THR A 26 -6.04 6.82 -15.66
N VAL A 27 -7.10 7.59 -15.93
CA VAL A 27 -8.00 8.13 -14.89
C VAL A 27 -8.74 7.02 -14.16
N THR A 28 -9.23 6.00 -14.87
CA THR A 28 -9.88 4.84 -14.25
C THR A 28 -8.91 4.09 -13.35
N LEU A 29 -7.66 3.87 -13.78
CA LEU A 29 -6.62 3.33 -12.91
C LEU A 29 -6.41 4.20 -11.66
N PHE A 30 -6.35 5.54 -11.83
CA PHE A 30 -6.23 6.47 -10.69
C PHE A 30 -7.36 6.29 -9.68
N GLN A 31 -8.58 6.00 -10.12
CA GLN A 31 -9.72 5.81 -9.24
C GLN A 31 -9.73 4.43 -8.57
N LEU A 32 -9.36 3.36 -9.29
CA LEU A 32 -9.41 1.98 -8.76
C LEU A 32 -8.45 1.76 -7.57
N TYR A 33 -7.26 2.38 -7.58
CA TYR A 33 -6.28 2.25 -6.50
C TYR A 33 -6.80 2.67 -5.13
N PRO A 34 -7.19 3.92 -4.88
CA PRO A 34 -7.69 4.35 -3.58
C PRO A 34 -8.98 3.64 -3.17
N THR A 35 -9.87 3.37 -4.14
CA THR A 35 -11.23 2.93 -3.85
C THR A 35 -11.35 1.43 -3.61
N LEU A 36 -10.53 0.61 -4.27
CA LEU A 36 -10.59 -0.85 -4.19
C LEU A 36 -9.29 -1.44 -3.64
N TYR A 37 -8.18 -1.27 -4.36
CA TYR A 37 -6.93 -1.97 -4.05
C TYR A 37 -6.30 -1.53 -2.73
N LEU A 38 -6.36 -0.23 -2.44
CA LEU A 38 -5.78 0.39 -1.25
C LEU A 38 -6.86 0.82 -0.27
N HIS A 39 -8.04 0.20 -0.36
CA HIS A 39 -9.10 0.44 0.59
C HIS A 39 -8.67 -0.04 1.99
N LYS A 40 -8.93 0.80 3.01
CA LYS A 40 -8.47 0.57 4.39
C LYS A 40 -8.92 -0.76 5.00
N ARG A 41 -10.09 -1.28 4.61
CA ARG A 41 -10.53 -2.60 5.08
C ARG A 41 -9.75 -3.74 4.42
N THR A 42 -9.50 -3.66 3.12
CA THR A 42 -8.74 -4.66 2.36
C THR A 42 -7.31 -4.76 2.91
N ARG A 43 -6.65 -3.61 3.08
CA ARG A 43 -5.29 -3.51 3.65
C ARG A 43 -5.25 -3.97 5.11
N GLY A 44 -6.28 -3.68 5.90
CA GLY A 44 -6.40 -4.18 7.27
C GLY A 44 -6.49 -5.71 7.36
N VAL A 45 -7.26 -6.34 6.47
CA VAL A 45 -7.34 -7.81 6.38
C VAL A 45 -6.01 -8.41 5.93
N GLU A 46 -5.34 -7.81 4.93
CA GLU A 46 -4.02 -8.23 4.47
C GLU A 46 -2.98 -8.19 5.60
N TYR A 47 -2.99 -7.12 6.40
CA TYR A 47 -2.15 -7.02 7.59
C TYR A 47 -2.43 -8.14 8.59
N MET A 48 -3.70 -8.37 8.93
CA MET A 48 -4.10 -9.43 9.86
C MET A 48 -3.73 -10.82 9.36
N PHE A 49 -3.93 -11.08 8.07
CA PHE A 49 -3.52 -12.32 7.42
C PHE A 49 -2.00 -12.51 7.53
N SER A 50 -1.23 -11.46 7.22
CA SER A 50 0.23 -11.50 7.32
C SER A 50 0.70 -11.75 8.75
N LEU A 51 0.07 -11.09 9.74
CA LEU A 51 0.37 -11.27 11.16
C LEU A 51 0.08 -12.71 11.62
N LEU A 52 -1.09 -13.25 11.25
CA LEU A 52 -1.48 -14.63 11.55
C LEU A 52 -0.51 -15.63 10.93
N MET A 53 -0.27 -15.52 9.62
CA MET A 53 0.56 -16.47 8.88
C MET A 53 2.03 -16.40 9.32
N SER A 54 2.56 -15.21 9.62
CA SER A 54 3.92 -15.08 10.15
C SER A 54 4.06 -15.83 11.46
N ARG A 55 3.10 -15.66 12.38
CA ARG A 55 3.12 -16.32 13.69
C ARG A 55 2.95 -17.84 13.58
N VAL A 56 2.08 -18.30 12.67
CA VAL A 56 1.93 -19.73 12.36
C VAL A 56 3.25 -20.31 11.86
N PHE A 57 3.89 -19.65 10.88
CA PHE A 57 5.16 -20.13 10.32
C PHE A 57 6.33 -20.05 11.31
N GLU A 58 6.35 -19.11 12.25
CA GLU A 58 7.31 -19.09 13.36
C GLU A 58 7.23 -20.37 14.20
N HIS A 59 6.02 -20.84 14.53
CA HIS A 59 5.84 -22.09 15.27
C HIS A 59 6.23 -23.32 14.44
N ILE A 60 5.88 -23.35 13.16
CA ILE A 60 6.29 -24.44 12.26
C ILE A 60 7.82 -24.48 12.14
N ALA A 61 8.48 -23.33 12.01
CA ALA A 61 9.94 -23.24 11.98
C ALA A 61 10.60 -23.72 13.28
N ALA A 62 9.93 -23.53 14.42
CA ALA A 62 10.38 -24.00 15.72
C ALA A 62 10.10 -25.50 15.98
N GLY A 63 9.41 -26.19 15.06
CA GLY A 63 8.95 -27.58 15.25
C GLY A 63 7.83 -27.72 16.29
N ASP A 64 7.07 -26.64 16.51
CA ASP A 64 5.97 -26.55 17.47
C ASP A 64 4.65 -26.22 16.77
N GLU A 65 4.41 -26.83 15.59
CA GLU A 65 3.21 -26.60 14.79
C GLU A 65 1.89 -26.84 15.56
N GLN A 66 1.94 -27.67 16.60
CA GLN A 66 0.80 -27.93 17.48
C GLN A 66 0.36 -26.69 18.25
N ARG A 67 1.28 -25.77 18.60
CA ARG A 67 0.89 -24.49 19.22
C ARG A 67 0.13 -23.57 18.28
N ALA A 68 0.33 -23.73 16.98
CA ALA A 68 -0.47 -23.08 15.94
C ALA A 68 -1.77 -23.83 15.62
N GLY A 69 -2.09 -24.91 16.33
CA GLY A 69 -3.29 -25.74 16.09
C GLY A 69 -3.15 -26.68 14.88
N LEU A 70 -1.93 -26.88 14.37
CA LEU A 70 -1.69 -27.69 13.17
C LEU A 70 -1.09 -29.05 13.51
N THR A 71 -1.36 -30.02 12.64
CA THR A 71 -0.70 -31.33 12.67
C THR A 71 0.50 -31.33 11.74
N HIS A 72 1.45 -32.22 11.99
CA HIS A 72 2.66 -32.37 11.17
C HIS A 72 2.36 -32.60 9.67
N ASN A 73 1.26 -33.29 9.36
CA ASN A 73 0.85 -33.60 7.99
C ASN A 73 0.00 -32.49 7.33
N HIS A 74 -0.25 -31.38 8.03
CA HIS A 74 -1.06 -30.29 7.50
C HIS A 74 -0.41 -29.66 6.25
N PRO A 75 -1.17 -29.30 5.19
CA PRO A 75 -0.59 -28.75 3.96
C PRO A 75 0.32 -27.53 4.16
N LEU A 76 -0.03 -26.62 5.08
CA LEU A 76 0.84 -25.48 5.43
C LEU A 76 2.18 -25.91 6.02
N VAL A 77 2.21 -26.96 6.84
CA VAL A 77 3.44 -27.51 7.46
C VAL A 77 4.29 -28.14 6.38
N ARG A 78 3.70 -28.99 5.54
CA ARG A 78 4.37 -29.65 4.42
C ARG A 78 4.96 -28.64 3.42
N PHE A 79 4.19 -27.61 3.07
CA PHE A 79 4.66 -26.54 2.19
C PHE A 79 5.83 -25.77 2.83
N PHE A 80 5.73 -25.41 4.11
CA PHE A 80 6.79 -24.68 4.79
C PHE A 80 8.10 -25.50 4.86
N GLN A 81 8.01 -26.80 5.15
CA GLN A 81 9.18 -27.68 5.26
C GLN A 81 9.81 -28.03 3.91
N ASN A 82 9.01 -28.11 2.85
CA ASN A 82 9.47 -28.45 1.51
C ASN A 82 8.76 -27.57 0.45
N PRO A 83 9.16 -26.29 0.32
CA PRO A 83 8.49 -25.31 -0.54
C PRO A 83 8.78 -25.53 -2.03
N ASP A 84 9.89 -26.18 -2.38
CA ASP A 84 10.26 -26.50 -3.76
C ASP A 84 9.44 -27.65 -4.36
N ASN A 85 8.71 -28.38 -3.51
CA ASN A 85 7.83 -29.44 -3.96
C ASN A 85 6.49 -28.86 -4.45
N LEU A 86 6.31 -28.87 -5.77
CA LEU A 86 5.09 -28.39 -6.44
C LEU A 86 3.82 -29.05 -5.89
N GLU A 87 3.84 -30.34 -5.54
CA GLU A 87 2.68 -31.04 -4.99
C GLU A 87 2.22 -30.44 -3.66
N ASN A 88 3.13 -29.90 -2.84
CA ASN A 88 2.76 -29.20 -1.62
C ASN A 88 2.16 -27.83 -1.92
N ALA A 89 2.68 -27.11 -2.92
CA ALA A 89 2.17 -25.80 -3.32
C ALA A 89 0.76 -25.90 -3.94
N LEU A 90 0.47 -26.96 -4.71
CA LEU A 90 -0.83 -27.20 -5.33
C LEU A 90 -1.95 -27.47 -4.31
N LEU A 91 -1.61 -27.81 -3.06
CA LEU A 91 -2.58 -27.96 -1.98
C LEU A 91 -3.00 -26.61 -1.36
N LEU A 92 -2.33 -25.51 -1.71
CA LEU A 92 -2.59 -24.20 -1.15
C LEU A 92 -3.60 -23.45 -2.00
N ASP A 93 -4.75 -23.16 -1.40
CA ASP A 93 -5.73 -22.24 -1.95
C ASP A 93 -6.49 -21.52 -0.82
N ASP A 94 -7.40 -20.62 -1.19
CA ASP A 94 -8.25 -19.92 -0.23
C ASP A 94 -9.11 -20.89 0.59
N SER A 95 -9.54 -22.02 0.01
CA SER A 95 -10.38 -23.00 0.70
C SER A 95 -9.61 -23.72 1.79
N LEU A 96 -8.33 -24.02 1.57
CA LEU A 96 -7.42 -24.49 2.61
C LEU A 96 -7.35 -23.46 3.73
N PHE A 97 -7.06 -22.19 3.43
CA PHE A 97 -6.94 -21.18 4.47
C PHE A 97 -8.22 -21.02 5.30
N TRP A 98 -9.37 -20.88 4.64
CA TRP A 98 -10.66 -20.78 5.31
C TRP A 98 -11.02 -22.05 6.07
N GLY A 99 -10.67 -23.22 5.51
CA GLY A 99 -10.81 -24.53 6.15
C GLY A 99 -9.93 -24.66 7.39
N THR A 100 -8.72 -24.12 7.39
CA THR A 100 -7.79 -24.15 8.53
C THR A 100 -8.13 -23.11 9.60
N LEU A 101 -8.93 -22.09 9.29
CA LEU A 101 -9.19 -20.97 10.20
C LEU A 101 -9.77 -21.42 11.56
N HIS A 102 -10.63 -22.43 11.59
CA HIS A 102 -11.15 -22.99 12.85
C HIS A 102 -10.05 -23.59 13.75
N LEU A 103 -9.04 -24.23 13.15
CA LEU A 103 -7.89 -24.76 13.88
C LEU A 103 -7.07 -23.62 14.52
N PHE A 104 -6.91 -22.50 13.81
CA PHE A 104 -6.25 -21.32 14.36
C PHE A 104 -7.05 -20.68 15.50
N GLN A 105 -8.38 -20.74 15.47
CA GLN A 105 -9.22 -20.25 16.57
C GLN A 105 -9.08 -21.12 17.84
N GLU A 106 -8.69 -22.38 17.69
CA GLU A 106 -8.46 -23.33 18.79
C GLU A 106 -6.96 -23.48 19.16
N ALA A 107 -6.08 -22.69 18.53
CA ALA A 107 -4.65 -22.74 18.75
C ALA A 107 -4.25 -22.37 20.19
N ASN A 108 -3.18 -22.99 20.70
CA ASN A 108 -2.65 -22.71 22.04
C ASN A 108 -1.91 -21.36 22.12
N ASP A 109 -1.46 -20.80 20.99
CA ASP A 109 -0.88 -19.45 20.95
C ASP A 109 -2.00 -18.38 20.97
N PRO A 110 -2.06 -17.52 22.01
CA PRO A 110 -3.12 -16.51 22.12
C PRO A 110 -3.14 -15.46 21.01
N ASN A 111 -2.00 -15.16 20.39
CA ASN A 111 -1.93 -14.19 19.31
C ASN A 111 -2.53 -14.78 18.03
N ILE A 112 -2.23 -16.05 17.71
CA ILE A 112 -2.87 -16.78 16.60
C ILE A 112 -4.38 -16.82 16.81
N GLN A 113 -4.81 -17.27 18.00
CA GLN A 113 -6.22 -17.35 18.34
C GLN A 113 -6.93 -16.00 18.22
N THR A 114 -6.33 -14.92 18.73
CA THR A 114 -6.92 -13.57 18.69
C THR A 114 -7.11 -13.10 17.25
N VAL A 115 -6.09 -13.21 16.41
CA VAL A 115 -6.15 -12.74 15.02
C VAL A 115 -7.11 -13.61 14.21
N ALA A 116 -7.09 -14.93 14.38
CA ALA A 116 -8.01 -15.85 13.72
C ALA A 116 -9.47 -15.56 14.05
N ASN A 117 -9.79 -15.35 15.33
CA ASN A 117 -11.14 -14.98 15.78
C ASN A 117 -11.59 -13.63 15.19
N ARG A 118 -10.68 -12.65 15.09
CA ARG A 118 -10.98 -11.37 14.46
C ARG A 118 -11.25 -11.50 12.96
N ILE A 119 -10.48 -12.30 12.24
CA ILE A 119 -10.72 -12.57 10.81
C ILE A 119 -12.08 -13.25 10.62
N ALA A 120 -12.36 -14.31 11.38
CA ALA A 120 -13.62 -15.08 11.29
C ALA A 120 -14.85 -14.22 11.60
N SER A 121 -14.78 -13.37 12.63
CA SER A 121 -15.86 -12.47 13.04
C SER A 121 -15.93 -11.16 12.23
N ARG A 122 -15.01 -10.95 11.27
CA ARG A 122 -14.82 -9.69 10.54
C ARG A 122 -14.60 -8.47 11.45
N ASN A 123 -14.02 -8.68 12.62
CA ASN A 123 -13.64 -7.64 13.57
C ASN A 123 -12.20 -7.16 13.31
N PHE A 124 -12.02 -6.36 12.27
CA PHE A 124 -10.69 -5.94 11.82
C PHE A 124 -10.06 -4.89 12.75
N TYR A 125 -8.73 -4.88 12.82
CA TYR A 125 -8.01 -3.84 13.57
C TYR A 125 -8.42 -2.43 13.09
N PRO A 126 -8.75 -1.51 14.01
CA PRO A 126 -8.99 -0.13 13.66
C PRO A 126 -7.71 0.53 13.14
N MET A 127 -7.88 1.68 12.48
CA MET A 127 -6.77 2.43 11.93
C MET A 127 -6.97 3.93 12.08
N HIS A 128 -5.86 4.64 12.21
CA HIS A 128 -5.78 6.08 12.01
C HIS A 128 -5.23 6.40 10.64
N ASP A 129 -5.93 7.26 9.90
CA ASP A 129 -5.47 7.78 8.61
C ASP A 129 -4.63 9.02 8.86
N VAL A 130 -3.30 8.84 8.88
CA VAL A 130 -2.32 9.90 9.16
C VAL A 130 -2.42 11.00 8.12
N TRP A 131 -2.69 10.65 6.86
CA TRP A 131 -2.90 11.64 5.80
C TRP A 131 -4.08 12.55 6.12
N LYS A 132 -5.24 11.95 6.43
CA LYS A 132 -6.45 12.70 6.79
C LYS A 132 -6.22 13.60 8.01
N LEU A 133 -5.59 13.07 9.07
CA LEU A 133 -5.27 13.85 10.27
C LEU A 133 -4.32 15.02 9.95
N THR A 134 -3.37 14.79 9.04
CA THR A 134 -2.44 15.83 8.58
C THR A 134 -3.17 16.91 7.79
N GLU A 135 -4.09 16.53 6.91
CA GLU A 135 -4.92 17.49 6.16
C GLU A 135 -5.81 18.33 7.06
N GLU A 136 -6.45 17.72 8.06
CA GLU A 136 -7.27 18.41 9.05
C GLU A 136 -6.46 19.48 9.79
N VAL A 137 -5.27 19.14 10.28
CA VAL A 137 -4.39 20.11 10.97
C VAL A 137 -3.88 21.18 9.99
N ALA A 138 -3.55 20.80 8.75
CA ALA A 138 -3.05 21.73 7.74
C ALA A 138 -4.14 22.65 7.17
N ALA A 139 -5.43 22.32 7.31
CA ALA A 139 -6.54 23.15 6.86
C ALA A 139 -6.64 24.46 7.65
N ASP A 140 -6.24 24.44 8.92
CA ASP A 140 -6.22 25.60 9.80
C ASP A 140 -5.00 26.52 9.58
N ASN A 141 -3.99 26.05 8.84
CA ASN A 141 -2.76 26.79 8.59
C ASN A 141 -2.89 27.76 7.39
N THR A 142 -2.63 29.05 7.61
CA THR A 142 -2.78 30.11 6.59
C THR A 142 -1.77 30.00 5.45
N VAL A 143 -0.53 29.61 5.73
CA VAL A 143 0.54 29.42 4.72
C VAL A 143 0.16 28.27 3.79
N MET A 144 -0.40 27.20 4.33
CA MET A 144 -0.84 26.03 3.58
C MET A 144 -2.01 26.30 2.61
N LYS A 145 -2.75 27.40 2.78
CA LYS A 145 -3.80 27.85 1.85
C LYS A 145 -3.23 28.59 0.63
N GLY A 146 -2.05 29.20 0.77
CA GLY A 146 -1.42 30.01 -0.28
C GLY A 146 -0.54 29.22 -1.26
N ILE A 147 -0.26 27.94 -0.99
CA ILE A 147 0.59 27.09 -1.82
C ILE A 147 -0.22 26.30 -2.86
N ASN A 148 0.38 26.04 -4.02
CA ASN A 148 -0.25 25.22 -5.05
C ASN A 148 -0.40 23.74 -4.62
N ALA A 149 -1.32 23.02 -5.27
CA ALA A 149 -1.67 21.64 -4.92
C ALA A 149 -0.47 20.67 -4.97
N GLY A 150 0.43 20.81 -5.95
CA GLY A 150 1.61 19.95 -6.07
C GLY A 150 2.60 20.13 -4.91
N ARG A 151 2.89 21.37 -4.53
CA ARG A 151 3.73 21.69 -3.37
C ARG A 151 3.06 21.25 -2.07
N ARG A 152 1.76 21.48 -1.94
CA ARG A 152 0.95 21.02 -0.79
C ARG A 152 1.06 19.52 -0.59
N MET A 153 0.81 18.75 -1.65
CA MET A 153 0.90 17.29 -1.65
C MET A 153 2.28 16.79 -1.21
N LYS A 154 3.36 17.42 -1.72
CA LYS A 154 4.73 17.08 -1.35
C LYS A 154 5.00 17.31 0.15
N ILE A 155 4.64 18.49 0.66
CA ILE A 155 4.81 18.83 2.09
C ILE A 155 4.03 17.85 2.97
N LEU A 156 2.75 17.61 2.66
CA LEU A 156 1.91 16.71 3.46
C LEU A 156 2.47 15.28 3.49
N ASN A 157 2.94 14.76 2.36
CA ASN A 157 3.58 13.46 2.28
C ASN A 157 4.85 13.39 3.14
N GLU A 158 5.72 14.39 3.06
CA GLU A 158 6.94 14.46 3.89
C GLU A 158 6.62 14.53 5.38
N VAL A 159 5.62 15.35 5.77
CA VAL A 159 5.13 15.42 7.16
C VAL A 159 4.61 14.07 7.62
N CYS A 160 3.78 13.37 6.83
CA CYS A 160 3.26 12.06 7.19
C CYS A 160 4.39 11.05 7.47
N VAL A 161 5.41 11.01 6.60
CA VAL A 161 6.57 10.13 6.77
C VAL A 161 7.33 10.47 8.05
N GLN A 162 7.60 11.76 8.29
CA GLN A 162 8.33 12.21 9.49
C GLN A 162 7.56 11.92 10.78
N VAL A 163 6.25 12.20 10.80
CA VAL A 163 5.40 11.93 11.96
C VAL A 163 5.43 10.45 12.34
N VAL A 164 5.31 9.54 11.36
CA VAL A 164 5.33 8.10 11.65
C VAL A 164 6.71 7.65 12.15
N ASN A 165 7.80 8.19 11.59
CA ASN A 165 9.15 7.91 12.07
C ASN A 165 9.35 8.41 13.51
N ASP A 166 8.88 9.61 13.86
CA ASP A 166 8.93 10.14 15.23
C ASP A 166 8.15 9.27 16.22
N LEU A 167 7.00 8.73 15.78
CA LEU A 167 6.19 7.86 16.62
C LEU A 167 6.88 6.51 16.86
N ARG A 168 7.57 5.96 15.85
CA ARG A 168 8.35 4.70 15.97
C ARG A 168 9.45 4.77 17.03
N GLU A 169 10.01 5.95 17.27
CA GLU A 169 11.02 6.18 18.30
C GLU A 169 10.44 6.21 19.72
N LYS A 170 9.13 6.48 19.85
CA LYS A 170 8.40 6.56 21.13
C LYS A 170 7.86 5.20 21.55
N LYS A 171 8.62 4.45 22.35
CA LYS A 171 8.24 3.10 22.83
C LYS A 171 6.94 3.06 23.66
N ASP A 172 6.52 4.18 24.24
CA ASP A 172 5.26 4.32 24.99
C ASP A 172 4.02 4.36 24.09
N ILE A 173 4.20 4.74 22.81
CA ILE A 173 3.14 4.84 21.80
C ILE A 173 3.28 3.73 20.75
N TRP A 174 4.50 3.44 20.30
CA TRP A 174 4.78 2.50 19.23
C TRP A 174 5.38 1.21 19.77
N GLY A 175 4.81 0.09 19.35
CA GLY A 175 5.30 -1.26 19.62
C GLY A 175 4.67 -2.26 18.67
N GLU A 176 4.73 -3.55 19.01
CA GLU A 176 4.20 -4.65 18.18
C GLU A 176 2.70 -4.55 17.89
N ALA A 177 1.97 -3.74 18.68
CA ALA A 177 0.55 -3.49 18.44
C ALA A 177 0.27 -2.45 17.36
N CYS A 178 1.28 -1.84 16.75
CA CYS A 178 1.12 -0.80 15.73
C CYS A 178 1.72 -1.26 14.41
N TYR A 179 0.98 -1.09 13.32
CA TYR A 179 1.44 -1.38 11.97
C TYR A 179 1.26 -0.17 11.06
N TYR A 180 2.34 0.22 10.39
CA TYR A 180 2.33 1.30 9.42
C TYR A 180 2.08 0.78 8.01
N ASP A 181 0.89 1.04 7.50
CA ASP A 181 0.52 0.80 6.11
C ASP A 181 0.85 2.03 5.27
N THR A 182 1.85 1.86 4.41
CA THR A 182 2.24 2.87 3.43
C THR A 182 2.44 2.25 2.05
N TYR A 183 2.01 2.97 1.03
CA TYR A 183 2.09 2.50 -0.34
C TYR A 183 2.28 3.69 -1.29
N PRO A 184 3.54 4.02 -1.66
CA PRO A 184 3.82 5.02 -2.66
C PRO A 184 3.62 4.44 -4.06
N ARG A 185 2.73 5.02 -4.86
CA ARG A 185 2.49 4.60 -6.23
C ARG A 185 2.50 5.74 -7.23
N HIS A 186 3.28 5.50 -8.28
CA HIS A 186 3.17 6.17 -9.55
C HIS A 186 2.23 5.37 -10.45
N LEU A 187 1.16 5.99 -10.93
CA LEU A 187 0.29 5.33 -11.91
C LEU A 187 0.95 5.18 -13.26
N TYR A 188 1.71 6.20 -13.63
CA TYR A 188 2.50 6.20 -14.84
C TYR A 188 3.84 6.85 -14.54
N LYS A 189 4.92 6.25 -15.05
CA LYS A 189 6.27 6.83 -14.99
C LYS A 189 6.63 7.25 -16.41
N PRO A 190 6.57 8.56 -16.74
CA PRO A 190 6.95 9.03 -18.05
C PRO A 190 8.36 8.57 -18.41
N SER A 191 8.55 8.19 -19.67
CA SER A 191 9.85 7.94 -20.24
C SER A 191 9.98 8.74 -21.53
N THR A 192 11.15 9.33 -21.77
CA THR A 192 11.40 10.13 -22.98
C THR A 192 12.06 9.31 -24.07
N THR A 193 11.82 7.98 -24.08
CA THR A 193 12.42 7.09 -25.09
C THR A 193 11.74 7.32 -26.43
N GLU A 194 12.44 7.99 -27.35
CA GLU A 194 11.98 8.14 -28.72
C GLU A 194 11.99 6.79 -29.45
N GLY A 195 10.98 6.55 -30.28
CA GLY A 195 10.86 5.29 -31.02
C GLY A 195 10.20 4.15 -30.25
N GLY A 196 9.71 4.41 -29.03
CA GLY A 196 8.84 3.53 -28.24
C GLY A 196 9.54 2.57 -27.29
N HIS A 197 8.84 2.15 -26.23
CA HIS A 197 9.35 1.27 -25.18
C HIS A 197 8.26 0.31 -24.64
N PRO A 198 8.59 -0.93 -24.23
CA PRO A 198 7.59 -1.88 -23.71
C PRO A 198 6.88 -1.43 -22.42
N GLN A 199 7.54 -0.58 -21.63
CA GLN A 199 6.98 -0.04 -20.37
C GLN A 199 6.34 1.35 -20.54
N GLN A 200 6.17 1.82 -21.77
CA GLN A 200 5.49 3.08 -22.10
C GLN A 200 4.12 2.79 -22.72
N ILE A 201 3.20 3.74 -22.55
CA ILE A 201 2.02 3.81 -23.40
C ILE A 201 2.43 4.58 -24.66
N ASN A 202 2.75 3.84 -25.72
CA ASN A 202 3.24 4.39 -26.98
C ASN A 202 2.09 4.89 -27.85
N VAL A 203 2.19 6.12 -28.34
CA VAL A 203 1.21 6.75 -29.23
C VAL A 203 1.88 7.19 -30.53
N GLU A 204 1.29 6.82 -31.66
CA GLU A 204 1.72 7.27 -32.98
C GLU A 204 1.08 8.63 -33.30
N VAL A 205 1.91 9.67 -33.45
CA VAL A 205 1.51 11.02 -33.85
C VAL A 205 2.37 11.45 -35.04
N GLY A 206 1.75 11.73 -36.18
CA GLY A 206 2.45 12.23 -37.37
C GLY A 206 3.55 11.29 -37.89
N GLY A 207 3.35 9.97 -37.78
CA GLY A 207 4.33 8.94 -38.18
C GLY A 207 5.49 8.75 -37.21
N LYS A 208 5.46 9.40 -36.04
CA LYS A 208 6.42 9.19 -34.95
C LYS A 208 5.75 8.50 -33.78
N ILE A 209 6.50 7.64 -33.09
CA ILE A 209 6.04 6.97 -31.87
C ILE A 209 6.64 7.70 -30.66
N ILE A 210 5.76 8.20 -29.80
CA ILE A 210 6.10 8.98 -28.62
C ILE A 210 5.34 8.48 -27.38
N ASP A 211 5.78 8.89 -26.20
CA ASP A 211 5.10 8.61 -24.94
C ASP A 211 3.80 9.44 -24.83
N ILE A 212 2.69 8.83 -24.38
CA ILE A 212 1.45 9.56 -24.08
C ILE A 212 1.66 10.73 -23.12
N ALA A 213 2.58 10.65 -22.15
CA ALA A 213 2.85 11.75 -21.23
C ALA A 213 3.43 12.99 -21.92
N SER A 214 3.98 12.87 -23.14
CA SER A 214 4.43 14.02 -23.93
C SER A 214 3.28 14.79 -24.58
N ILE A 215 2.10 14.19 -24.70
CA ILE A 215 0.94 14.79 -25.37
C ILE A 215 -0.30 14.89 -24.47
N SER A 216 -0.32 14.21 -23.32
CA SER A 216 -1.41 14.27 -22.34
C SER A 216 -1.02 15.01 -21.08
N PRO A 217 -1.57 16.21 -20.84
CA PRO A 217 -1.43 16.89 -19.56
C PRO A 217 -1.95 16.06 -18.39
N ILE A 218 -3.03 15.27 -18.59
CA ILE A 218 -3.62 14.43 -17.54
C ILE A 218 -2.66 13.30 -17.15
N VAL A 219 -2.09 12.60 -18.12
CA VAL A 219 -1.14 11.51 -17.85
C VAL A 219 0.21 12.06 -17.39
N ALA A 220 0.68 13.19 -17.93
CA ALA A 220 1.90 13.86 -17.51
C ALA A 220 1.83 14.34 -16.05
N SER A 221 0.66 14.86 -15.65
CA SER A 221 0.41 15.31 -14.28
C SER A 221 -0.12 14.22 -13.36
N ALA A 222 -0.20 12.97 -13.83
CA ALA A 222 -0.80 11.86 -13.08
C ALA A 222 -0.24 11.82 -11.67
N ALA A 223 -1.12 12.05 -10.71
CA ALA A 223 -0.73 12.29 -9.34
C ALA A 223 -0.08 11.04 -8.73
N ARG A 224 0.90 11.29 -7.86
CA ARG A 224 1.41 10.26 -6.95
C ARG A 224 0.32 9.95 -5.93
N PHE A 225 0.06 8.66 -5.74
CA PHE A 225 -0.81 8.20 -4.67
C PHE A 225 0.06 7.68 -3.53
N SER A 226 -0.13 8.24 -2.33
CA SER A 226 0.49 7.74 -1.12
C SER A 226 -0.58 7.53 -0.06
N ILE A 227 -0.52 6.40 0.63
CA ILE A 227 -1.30 6.19 1.86
C ILE A 227 -0.36 6.21 3.06
N HIS A 228 -0.89 6.70 4.17
CA HIS A 228 -0.21 6.73 5.46
C HIS A 228 -1.23 6.37 6.52
N ARG A 229 -1.26 5.11 6.94
CA ARG A 229 -2.23 4.63 7.94
C ARG A 229 -1.53 3.84 9.01
N ILE A 230 -1.98 3.98 10.25
CA ILE A 230 -1.49 3.18 11.36
C ILE A 230 -2.65 2.31 11.83
N TYR A 231 -2.55 1.00 11.59
CA TYR A 231 -3.43 0.01 12.23
C TYR A 231 -2.92 -0.25 13.63
N TYR A 232 -3.84 -0.46 14.58
CA TYR A 232 -3.46 -0.72 15.95
C TYR A 232 -4.34 -1.77 16.62
N ASP A 233 -3.77 -2.45 17.62
CA ASP A 233 -4.51 -3.36 18.49
C ASP A 233 -5.32 -2.58 19.53
N ASP A 234 -6.64 -2.55 19.35
CA ASP A 234 -7.60 -1.93 20.26
C ASP A 234 -7.87 -2.73 21.54
N ALA A 235 -7.29 -3.93 21.69
CA ALA A 235 -7.24 -4.58 23.00
C ALA A 235 -6.29 -3.85 23.97
N LYS A 236 -5.35 -3.04 23.47
CA LYS A 236 -4.49 -2.20 24.32
C LYS A 236 -5.24 -0.93 24.72
N ASP A 237 -5.60 -0.86 25.99
CA ASP A 237 -6.43 0.21 26.52
C ASP A 237 -5.87 1.62 26.21
N GLY A 238 -6.76 2.48 25.73
CA GLY A 238 -6.47 3.86 25.34
C GLY A 238 -5.45 4.05 24.20
N LEU A 239 -4.93 2.99 23.56
CA LEU A 239 -3.88 3.12 22.54
C LEU A 239 -4.34 3.97 21.36
N GLY A 240 -5.57 3.75 20.87
CA GLY A 240 -6.12 4.53 19.76
C GLY A 240 -6.17 6.03 20.04
N ASN A 241 -6.62 6.43 21.24
CA ASN A 241 -6.70 7.84 21.62
C ASN A 241 -5.31 8.46 21.81
N ARG A 242 -4.40 7.74 22.48
CA ARG A 242 -3.01 8.19 22.66
C ARG A 242 -2.29 8.36 21.31
N LEU A 243 -2.52 7.42 20.39
CA LEU A 243 -1.94 7.44 19.06
C LEU A 243 -2.49 8.62 18.24
N GLU A 244 -3.80 8.86 18.23
CA GLU A 244 -4.38 10.01 17.54
C GLU A 244 -3.83 11.35 18.05
N ALA A 245 -3.81 11.52 19.38
CA ALA A 245 -3.26 12.72 20.01
C ALA A 245 -1.78 12.93 19.63
N ALA A 246 -0.98 11.87 19.71
CA ALA A 246 0.43 11.92 19.35
C ALA A 246 0.65 12.24 17.86
N ILE A 247 -0.19 11.70 16.96
CA ILE A 247 -0.16 12.04 15.52
C ILE A 247 -0.44 13.53 15.35
N ARG A 248 -1.54 14.05 15.90
CA ARG A 248 -1.94 15.45 15.73
C ARG A 248 -0.89 16.41 16.28
N ASP A 249 -0.32 16.12 17.44
CA ASP A 249 0.72 16.96 18.05
C ASP A 249 2.00 16.96 17.21
N ARG A 250 2.44 15.79 16.71
CA ARG A 250 3.63 15.71 15.85
C ARG A 250 3.42 16.34 14.48
N VAL A 251 2.21 16.23 13.91
CA VAL A 251 1.87 16.92 12.66
C VAL A 251 2.08 18.42 12.80
N LYS A 252 1.60 19.06 13.88
CA LYS A 252 1.76 20.50 14.09
C LYS A 252 3.25 20.89 14.07
N VAL A 253 4.07 20.17 14.83
CA VAL A 253 5.52 20.42 14.93
C VAL A 253 6.19 20.27 13.56
N ARG A 254 5.99 19.13 12.89
CA ARG A 254 6.64 18.84 11.59
C ARG A 254 6.15 19.74 10.47
N LEU A 255 4.87 20.11 10.48
CA LEU A 255 4.31 21.04 9.50
C LEU A 255 4.97 22.42 9.63
N ASP A 256 5.11 22.95 10.84
CA ASP A 256 5.76 24.24 11.08
C ASP A 256 7.24 24.24 10.67
N GLU A 257 7.96 23.15 10.93
CA GLU A 257 9.36 22.97 10.49
C GLU A 257 9.48 22.95 8.96
N GLN A 258 8.63 22.19 8.27
CA GLN A 258 8.63 22.10 6.81
C GLN A 258 8.32 23.44 6.15
N LEU A 259 7.38 24.20 6.72
CA LEU A 259 7.03 25.53 6.22
C LEU A 259 8.17 26.53 6.41
N LYS A 260 8.91 26.49 7.53
CA LYS A 260 10.08 27.34 7.77
C LYS A 260 11.23 27.02 6.82
N ASN A 261 11.52 25.74 6.60
CA ASN A 261 12.59 25.31 5.70
C ASN A 261 12.27 25.61 4.22
N GLY A 262 10.99 25.68 3.85
CA GLY A 262 10.53 26.02 2.50
C GLY A 262 10.52 27.51 2.14
N VAL A 263 10.81 28.42 3.08
CA VAL A 263 10.89 29.88 2.82
C VAL A 263 12.28 30.31 2.32
N HIS A 264 13.28 29.43 2.37
CA HIS A 264 14.66 29.71 1.96
C HIS A 264 15.15 28.93 0.73
N GLY A 265 14.25 28.31 -0.03
CA GLY A 265 14.56 27.53 -1.25
C GLY A 265 13.69 27.89 -2.43
#